data_AF-C4YZY2-F1
#
_entry.id   AF-C4YZY2-F1
#
_cell.length_a   1.000
_cell.length_b   1.000
_cell.length_c   1.000
_cell.angle_alpha   90.00
_cell.angle_beta   90.00
_cell.angle_gamma   90.00
#
_symmetry.space_group_name_H-M   'P 1'
#
loop_
_entity.id
_entity.type
_entity.pdbx_description
1 polymer ?
#
loop_
_entity_poly.entity_id
_entity_poly.type
_entity_poly.pdbx_seq_one_letter_code
_entity_poly.pdbx_strand_id
1 'polypeptide(L)'
;MQTAKSTLKLKVPVSIATPILKKQVVVFDKQVIKPANAQINSETKSVKSCVSRNKSQDAKLAKEQIKAEKAKALALEQKQALKAKLERWKDESKQILKLLQTKYPLCFSNPAKPLAIGISKEVIESMKDNFSKQQIRRFFRRYCSDYRYKQLLVEGAQRFNLDGSPATLVTQEEVPPKTDKFSKLKKS
;
A
#
# COMPACT_ATOMS: atom_id res chain seq x y z
N MET A 1 51.92 43.25 -15.28
CA MET A 1 51.68 42.91 -13.87
C MET A 1 50.96 41.58 -13.80
N GLN A 2 51.64 40.56 -13.29
CA GLN A 2 51.05 39.25 -12.98
C GLN A 2 50.42 39.32 -11.57
N THR A 3 49.18 38.90 -11.40
CA THR A 3 48.62 38.50 -10.11
C THR A 3 47.65 37.34 -10.27
N ALA A 4 47.79 36.37 -9.38
CA ALA A 4 47.31 34.99 -9.47
C ALA A 4 45.82 34.83 -9.14
N LYS A 5 45.19 33.81 -9.75
CA LYS A 5 43.96 33.19 -9.23
C LYS A 5 44.11 31.67 -9.23
N SER A 6 44.69 31.20 -8.13
CA SER A 6 44.75 29.78 -7.74
C SER A 6 43.33 29.26 -7.48
N THR A 7 42.92 28.19 -8.16
CA THR A 7 41.71 27.44 -7.83
C THR A 7 42.09 25.96 -7.66
N LEU A 8 42.33 25.58 -6.40
CA LEU A 8 42.52 24.20 -5.99
C LEU A 8 41.20 23.44 -6.16
N LYS A 9 41.12 22.58 -7.19
CA LYS A 9 40.06 21.56 -7.31
C LYS A 9 40.36 20.41 -6.36
N LEU A 10 39.89 20.49 -5.12
CA LEU A 10 39.83 19.33 -4.23
C LEU A 10 38.66 18.43 -4.65
N LYS A 11 38.98 17.45 -5.51
CA LYS A 11 38.12 16.31 -5.83
C LYS A 11 38.25 15.30 -4.69
N VAL A 12 37.36 15.37 -3.70
CA VAL A 12 37.27 14.35 -2.65
C VAL A 12 36.23 13.31 -3.08
N PRO A 13 36.60 12.04 -3.33
CA PRO A 13 35.61 10.98 -3.51
C PRO A 13 35.12 10.51 -2.13
N VAL A 14 33.99 11.04 -1.67
CA VAL A 14 33.31 10.49 -0.49
C VAL A 14 32.58 9.23 -0.93
N SER A 15 33.26 8.09 -0.76
CA SER A 15 32.69 6.76 -0.93
C SER A 15 31.77 6.47 0.26
N ILE A 16 30.47 6.74 0.13
CA ILE A 16 29.48 6.38 1.14
C ILE A 16 29.12 4.92 0.93
N ALA A 17 29.87 4.03 1.56
CA ALA A 17 29.49 2.64 1.72
C ALA A 17 28.27 2.59 2.65
N THR A 18 27.09 2.32 2.09
CA THR A 18 25.89 2.03 2.89
C THR A 18 25.90 0.54 3.25
N PRO A 19 25.75 0.15 4.53
CA PRO A 19 25.64 -1.25 4.88
C PRO A 19 24.27 -1.79 4.46
N ILE A 20 24.29 -2.72 3.50
CA ILE A 20 23.13 -3.52 3.08
C ILE A 20 22.74 -4.42 4.25
N LEU A 21 21.68 -4.06 4.97
CA LEU A 21 21.03 -4.93 5.94
C LEU A 21 20.36 -6.09 5.19
N LYS A 22 20.99 -7.28 5.23
CA LYS A 22 20.41 -8.54 4.76
C LYS A 22 19.15 -8.84 5.56
N LYS A 23 17.98 -8.74 4.92
CA LYS A 23 16.72 -9.22 5.50
C LYS A 23 16.80 -10.75 5.62
N GLN A 24 16.95 -11.24 6.84
CA GLN A 24 16.81 -12.65 7.15
C GLN A 24 15.32 -13.00 7.01
N VAL A 25 14.98 -13.71 5.94
CA VAL A 25 13.67 -14.34 5.77
C VAL A 25 13.66 -15.56 6.68
N VAL A 26 13.06 -15.43 7.85
CA VAL A 26 12.70 -16.58 8.69
C VAL A 26 11.56 -17.30 7.98
N VAL A 27 11.88 -18.42 7.34
CA VAL A 27 10.91 -19.38 6.83
C VAL A 27 10.23 -20.00 8.04
N PHE A 28 8.99 -19.59 8.32
CA PHE A 28 8.14 -20.28 9.28
C PHE A 28 7.59 -21.53 8.60
N ASP A 29 8.18 -22.67 8.96
CA ASP A 29 7.71 -23.99 8.60
C ASP A 29 6.31 -24.21 9.18
N LYS A 30 5.37 -24.53 8.29
CA LYS A 30 3.95 -24.55 8.54
C LYS A 30 3.54 -25.99 8.85
N GLN A 31 3.95 -26.50 10.02
CA GLN A 31 3.53 -27.83 10.44
C GLN A 31 2.14 -27.79 11.07
N VAL A 32 1.23 -28.39 10.32
CA VAL A 32 -0.19 -28.58 10.55
C VAL A 32 -0.39 -29.67 11.60
N ILE A 33 -1.07 -29.32 12.69
CA ILE A 33 -1.59 -30.27 13.69
C ILE A 33 -2.83 -30.95 13.08
N LYS A 34 -2.78 -32.28 12.90
CA LYS A 34 -3.95 -33.15 12.69
C LYS A 34 -4.27 -33.86 14.01
N PRO A 35 -5.54 -33.93 14.47
CA PRO A 35 -5.92 -34.81 15.56
C PRO A 35 -6.36 -36.18 15.00
N ALA A 36 -5.80 -37.26 15.52
CA ALA A 36 -6.32 -38.61 15.31
C ALA A 36 -6.27 -39.38 16.63
N ASN A 37 -7.38 -40.08 16.85
CA ASN A 37 -7.92 -40.58 18.11
C ASN A 37 -7.46 -42.01 18.40
N ALA A 38 -7.47 -42.35 19.69
CA ALA A 38 -7.64 -43.67 20.33
C ALA A 38 -6.81 -44.89 19.86
N GLN A 39 -6.02 -45.46 20.80
CA GLN A 39 -6.20 -46.85 21.23
C GLN A 39 -5.52 -47.12 22.58
N ILE A 40 -6.18 -47.95 23.37
CA ILE A 40 -6.00 -48.28 24.80
C ILE A 40 -5.08 -49.52 24.91
N ASN A 41 -4.34 -49.64 26.03
CA ASN A 41 -4.05 -50.86 26.84
C ASN A 41 -2.66 -50.72 27.49
N SER A 42 -2.60 -50.42 28.79
CA SER A 42 -2.60 -51.33 29.95
C SER A 42 -1.17 -51.75 30.35
N GLU A 43 -0.68 -51.23 31.48
CA GLU A 43 -0.03 -52.04 32.52
C GLU A 43 0.30 -51.22 33.76
N THR A 44 0.09 -51.88 34.89
CA THR A 44 0.03 -51.38 36.26
C THR A 44 1.40 -51.37 36.94
N LYS A 45 1.69 -50.37 37.80
CA LYS A 45 1.97 -50.56 39.24
C LYS A 45 2.52 -49.30 39.94
N SER A 46 2.13 -49.20 41.21
CA SER A 46 2.87 -48.62 42.34
C SER A 46 2.54 -47.17 42.78
N VAL A 47 1.45 -47.08 43.57
CA VAL A 47 1.34 -46.47 44.91
C VAL A 47 2.28 -45.30 45.25
N LYS A 48 1.71 -44.10 45.48
CA LYS A 48 1.65 -43.40 46.79
C LYS A 48 0.99 -42.02 46.64
N SER A 49 0.03 -41.79 47.53
CA SER A 49 -0.77 -40.58 47.71
C SER A 49 0.05 -39.35 48.08
N CYS A 50 -0.31 -38.18 47.55
CA CYS A 50 -0.36 -36.95 48.34
C CYS A 50 -1.16 -35.86 47.63
N VAL A 51 -2.28 -35.48 48.24
CA VAL A 51 -3.02 -34.24 47.99
C VAL A 51 -2.10 -33.07 48.33
N SER A 52 -1.63 -32.30 47.34
CA SER A 52 -1.20 -30.90 47.54
C SER A 52 -0.78 -30.18 46.26
N ARG A 53 -1.29 -28.94 46.13
CA ARG A 53 -0.88 -27.82 45.27
C ARG A 53 -1.44 -27.71 43.84
N ASN A 54 -2.75 -27.57 43.73
CA ASN A 54 -3.40 -26.92 42.58
C ASN A 54 -3.56 -25.40 42.84
N LYS A 55 -2.47 -24.63 42.75
CA LYS A 55 -2.53 -23.15 42.79
C LYS A 55 -1.57 -22.47 41.80
N SER A 56 -0.74 -23.24 41.08
CA SER A 56 0.36 -22.73 40.25
C SER A 56 0.21 -23.00 38.74
N GLN A 57 -0.72 -23.87 38.34
CA GLN A 57 -0.99 -24.18 36.92
C GLN A 57 -2.10 -23.26 36.33
N ASP A 58 -3.16 -22.97 37.08
CA ASP A 58 -4.25 -22.07 36.65
C ASP A 58 -3.79 -20.62 36.47
N ALA A 59 -2.85 -20.16 37.31
CA ALA A 59 -2.27 -18.82 37.20
C ALA A 59 -1.36 -18.65 35.97
N LYS A 60 -0.83 -19.74 35.38
CA LYS A 60 -0.05 -19.69 34.13
C LYS A 60 -0.98 -19.64 32.92
N LEU A 61 -2.03 -20.47 32.90
CA LEU A 61 -3.04 -20.48 31.85
C LEU A 61 -3.80 -19.14 31.78
N ALA A 62 -4.16 -18.54 32.92
CA ALA A 62 -4.79 -17.22 32.95
C ALA A 62 -3.86 -16.10 32.45
N LYS A 63 -2.56 -16.13 32.78
CA LYS A 63 -1.58 -15.14 32.28
C LYS A 63 -1.37 -15.24 30.77
N GLU A 64 -1.41 -16.45 30.23
CA GLU A 64 -1.27 -16.71 28.80
C GLU A 64 -2.53 -16.28 28.02
N GLN A 65 -3.72 -16.53 28.57
CA GLN A 65 -4.99 -16.06 28.03
C GLN A 65 -5.05 -14.52 28.01
N ILE A 66 -4.65 -13.84 29.09
CA ILE A 66 -4.57 -12.38 29.16
C ILE A 66 -3.57 -11.83 28.11
N LYS A 67 -2.45 -12.54 27.86
CA LYS A 67 -1.49 -12.14 26.81
C LYS A 67 -2.06 -12.31 25.41
N ALA A 68 -2.80 -13.40 25.15
CA ALA A 68 -3.43 -13.67 23.88
C ALA A 68 -4.56 -12.67 23.56
N GLU A 69 -5.37 -12.29 24.55
CA GLU A 69 -6.42 -11.28 24.41
C GLU A 69 -5.85 -9.89 24.17
N LYS A 70 -4.80 -9.50 24.91
CA LYS A 70 -4.08 -8.23 24.66
C LYS A 70 -3.50 -8.18 23.25
N ALA A 71 -2.93 -9.27 22.75
CA ALA A 71 -2.43 -9.35 21.38
C ALA A 71 -3.55 -9.24 20.34
N LYS A 72 -4.71 -9.85 20.58
CA LYS A 72 -5.90 -9.75 19.71
C LYS A 72 -6.47 -8.33 19.69
N ALA A 73 -6.55 -7.67 20.85
CA ALA A 73 -7.01 -6.29 20.97
C ALA A 73 -6.09 -5.32 20.20
N LEU A 74 -4.77 -5.46 20.36
CA LEU A 74 -3.78 -4.67 19.63
C LEU A 74 -3.86 -4.89 18.11
N ALA A 75 -4.07 -6.14 17.66
CA ALA A 75 -4.27 -6.42 16.25
C ALA A 75 -5.57 -5.81 15.68
N LEU A 76 -6.64 -5.79 16.49
CA LEU A 76 -7.91 -5.16 16.11
C LEU A 76 -7.78 -3.65 16.02
N GLU A 77 -7.11 -3.02 16.99
CA GLU A 77 -6.79 -1.60 16.98
C GLU A 77 -5.95 -1.23 15.74
N GLN A 78 -4.92 -2.02 15.41
CA GLN A 78 -4.12 -1.81 14.20
C GLN A 78 -4.96 -1.91 12.91
N LYS A 79 -5.88 -2.89 12.83
CA LYS A 79 -6.81 -3.02 11.70
C LYS A 79 -7.74 -1.81 11.60
N GLN A 80 -8.25 -1.33 12.73
CA GLN A 80 -9.10 -0.13 12.78
C GLN A 80 -8.33 1.11 12.34
N ALA A 81 -7.10 1.30 12.82
CA ALA A 81 -6.23 2.40 12.40
C ALA A 81 -5.93 2.38 10.90
N LEU A 82 -5.68 1.20 10.32
CA LEU A 82 -5.47 1.06 8.87
C LEU A 82 -6.74 1.37 8.07
N LYS A 83 -7.91 0.93 8.56
CA LYS A 83 -9.21 1.25 7.95
C LYS A 83 -9.48 2.75 8.00
N ALA A 84 -9.27 3.41 9.14
CA ALA A 84 -9.44 4.85 9.29
C ALA A 84 -8.51 5.63 8.36
N LYS A 85 -7.25 5.21 8.25
CA LYS A 85 -6.27 5.77 7.30
C LYS A 85 -6.71 5.63 5.85
N LEU A 86 -7.28 4.47 5.48
CA LEU A 86 -7.79 4.22 4.14
C LEU A 86 -9.00 5.10 3.82
N GLU A 87 -9.95 5.24 4.74
CA GLU A 87 -11.12 6.11 4.56
C GLU A 87 -10.71 7.56 4.39
N ARG A 88 -9.81 8.06 5.25
CA ARG A 88 -9.24 9.40 5.10
C ARG A 88 -8.64 9.63 3.71
N TRP A 89 -7.88 8.66 3.19
CA TRP A 89 -7.30 8.76 1.84
C TRP A 89 -8.34 8.76 0.73
N LYS A 90 -9.45 8.01 0.88
CA LYS A 90 -10.56 8.05 -0.07
C LYS A 90 -11.20 9.42 -0.09
N ASP A 91 -11.42 10.03 1.07
CA ASP A 91 -12.07 11.34 1.16
C ASP A 91 -11.17 12.46 0.64
N GLU A 92 -9.87 12.44 0.96
CA GLU A 92 -8.87 13.33 0.36
C GLU A 92 -8.86 13.19 -1.18
N SER A 93 -8.94 11.97 -1.71
CA SER A 93 -8.99 11.74 -3.17
C SER A 93 -10.26 12.31 -3.82
N LYS A 94 -11.42 12.21 -3.16
CA LYS A 94 -12.68 12.80 -3.65
C LYS A 94 -12.61 14.33 -3.66
N GLN A 95 -12.02 14.93 -2.62
CA GLN A 95 -11.84 16.38 -2.52
C GLN A 95 -10.95 16.90 -3.65
N ILE A 96 -9.81 16.24 -3.90
CA ILE A 96 -8.91 16.58 -5.01
C ILE A 96 -9.64 16.46 -6.35
N LEU A 97 -10.39 15.37 -6.58
CA LEU A 97 -11.16 15.20 -7.81
C LEU A 97 -12.17 16.32 -8.01
N LYS A 98 -12.94 16.68 -6.98
CA LYS A 98 -13.95 17.74 -7.05
C LYS A 98 -13.32 19.08 -7.44
N LEU A 99 -12.17 19.42 -6.85
CA LEU A 99 -11.47 20.66 -7.19
C LEU A 99 -10.89 20.64 -8.61
N LEU A 100 -10.33 19.50 -9.04
CA LEU A 100 -9.87 19.32 -10.43
C LEU A 100 -11.01 19.45 -11.44
N GLN A 101 -12.19 18.92 -11.12
CA GLN A 101 -13.39 19.04 -11.96
C GLN A 101 -13.85 20.49 -12.10
N THR A 102 -13.85 21.24 -11.00
CA THR A 102 -14.21 22.67 -11.03
C THR A 102 -13.19 23.50 -11.80
N LYS A 103 -11.89 23.22 -11.65
CA LYS A 103 -10.81 23.99 -12.29
C LYS A 103 -10.58 23.62 -13.76
N TYR A 104 -10.67 22.34 -14.09
CA TYR A 104 -10.32 21.78 -15.40
C TYR A 104 -11.43 20.83 -15.91
N PRO A 105 -12.63 21.35 -16.21
CA PRO A 105 -13.79 20.53 -16.58
C PRO A 105 -13.62 19.77 -17.89
N LEU A 106 -12.82 20.31 -18.83
CA LEU A 106 -12.57 19.68 -20.13
C LEU A 106 -11.74 18.40 -20.01
N CYS A 107 -10.79 18.39 -19.07
CA CYS A 107 -9.86 17.29 -18.83
C CYS A 107 -10.44 16.25 -17.85
N PHE A 108 -11.01 16.71 -16.73
CA PHE A 108 -11.54 15.84 -15.66
C PHE A 108 -13.06 15.64 -15.75
N SER A 109 -13.58 15.34 -16.94
CA SER A 109 -15.01 15.06 -17.09
C SER A 109 -15.41 13.69 -16.50
N ASN A 110 -16.73 13.45 -16.39
CA ASN A 110 -17.30 12.13 -16.10
C ASN A 110 -18.22 11.76 -17.27
N PRO A 111 -17.84 10.81 -18.15
CA PRO A 111 -16.78 9.82 -18.02
C PRO A 111 -15.36 10.41 -18.08
N ALA A 112 -14.43 9.74 -17.41
CA ALA A 112 -13.02 10.12 -17.42
C ALA A 112 -12.48 10.18 -18.87
N LYS A 113 -11.39 10.92 -19.08
CA LYS A 113 -10.68 10.99 -20.37
C LYS A 113 -9.21 10.56 -20.21
N PRO A 114 -8.57 10.02 -21.25
CA PRO A 114 -7.13 9.75 -21.25
C PRO A 114 -6.34 11.04 -20.99
N LEU A 115 -5.53 11.04 -19.94
CA LEU A 115 -4.76 12.19 -19.52
C LEU A 115 -3.41 12.25 -20.25
N ALA A 116 -2.90 13.46 -20.46
CA ALA A 116 -1.55 13.68 -20.95
C ALA A 116 -0.48 13.08 -20.01
N ILE A 117 0.61 12.60 -20.60
CA ILE A 117 1.76 12.07 -19.86
C ILE A 117 2.43 13.24 -19.13
N GLY A 118 2.59 13.13 -17.81
CA GLY A 118 3.25 14.16 -17.01
C GLY A 118 2.31 15.22 -16.42
N ILE A 119 1.01 15.19 -16.71
CA ILE A 119 0.01 16.17 -16.23
C ILE A 119 0.02 16.36 -14.70
N SER A 120 0.42 15.33 -13.95
CA SER A 120 0.56 15.41 -12.50
C SER A 120 1.53 16.50 -12.04
N LYS A 121 2.55 16.84 -12.83
CA LYS A 121 3.53 17.89 -12.50
C LYS A 121 2.89 19.29 -12.61
N GLU A 122 2.17 19.53 -13.70
CA GLU A 122 1.43 20.78 -13.92
C GLU A 122 0.35 21.01 -12.85
N VAL A 123 -0.37 19.95 -12.47
CA VAL A 123 -1.34 20.02 -11.38
C VAL A 123 -0.66 20.31 -10.05
N ILE A 124 0.52 19.73 -9.79
CA ILE A 124 1.29 20.06 -8.59
C ILE A 124 1.70 21.53 -8.59
N GLU A 125 1.98 22.12 -9.74
CA GLU A 125 2.39 23.52 -9.85
C GLU A 125 1.26 24.51 -9.68
N SER A 126 0.08 24.20 -10.20
CA SER A 126 -1.13 25.02 -10.10
C SER A 126 -1.83 24.90 -8.74
N MET A 127 -1.73 23.76 -8.06
CA MET A 127 -2.45 23.48 -6.80
C MET A 127 -1.56 23.47 -5.55
N LYS A 128 -0.37 24.10 -5.59
CA LYS A 128 0.58 24.13 -4.46
C LYS A 128 -0.05 24.63 -3.15
N ASP A 129 -1.00 25.56 -3.25
CA ASP A 129 -1.62 26.20 -2.08
C ASP A 129 -2.72 25.35 -1.44
N ASN A 130 -3.34 24.44 -2.20
CA ASN A 130 -4.48 23.66 -1.74
C ASN A 130 -4.08 22.27 -1.24
N PHE A 131 -3.11 21.63 -1.90
CA PHE A 131 -2.72 20.26 -1.60
C PHE A 131 -1.22 20.04 -1.63
N SER A 132 -0.74 19.12 -0.80
CA SER A 132 0.66 18.71 -0.83
C SER A 132 1.00 17.92 -2.10
N LYS A 133 2.27 18.03 -2.54
CA LYS A 133 2.80 17.28 -3.70
C LYS A 133 2.56 15.77 -3.57
N GLN A 134 2.62 15.23 -2.35
CA GLN A 134 2.42 13.80 -2.11
C GLN A 134 0.95 13.38 -2.27
N GLN A 135 0.01 14.21 -1.82
CA GLN A 135 -1.43 13.94 -1.96
C GLN A 135 -1.82 13.88 -3.43
N ILE A 136 -1.37 14.83 -4.25
CA ILE A 136 -1.63 14.85 -5.69
C ILE A 136 -1.04 13.60 -6.38
N ARG A 137 0.20 13.23 -6.05
CA ARG A 137 0.81 12.00 -6.59
C ARG A 137 0.04 10.74 -6.20
N ARG A 138 -0.43 10.64 -4.96
CA ARG A 138 -1.25 9.51 -4.49
C ARG A 138 -2.60 9.46 -5.21
N PHE A 139 -3.23 10.62 -5.38
CA PHE A 139 -4.46 10.75 -6.15
C PHE A 139 -4.30 10.19 -7.57
N PHE A 140 -3.30 10.66 -8.33
CA PHE A 140 -3.08 10.17 -9.70
C PHE A 140 -2.74 8.68 -9.78
N ARG A 141 -1.96 8.16 -8.82
CA ARG A 141 -1.71 6.71 -8.73
C ARG A 141 -3.01 5.92 -8.62
N ARG A 142 -3.97 6.38 -7.82
CA ARG A 142 -5.27 5.72 -7.67
C ARG A 142 -6.17 5.94 -8.89
N TYR A 143 -6.25 7.18 -9.37
CA TYR A 143 -7.12 7.58 -10.49
C TYR A 143 -6.77 6.82 -11.77
N CYS A 144 -5.50 6.81 -12.18
CA CYS A 144 -5.06 6.13 -13.40
C CYS A 144 -5.03 4.59 -13.25
N SER A 145 -5.06 4.07 -12.02
CA SER A 145 -5.15 2.63 -11.77
C SER A 145 -6.58 2.10 -11.78
N ASP A 146 -7.58 2.98 -11.68
CA ASP A 146 -8.99 2.63 -11.70
C ASP A 146 -9.37 1.97 -13.03
N TYR A 147 -10.25 0.97 -12.95
CA TYR A 147 -10.72 0.24 -14.11
C TYR A 147 -11.42 1.18 -15.10
N ARG A 148 -12.21 2.14 -14.59
CA ARG A 148 -12.90 3.14 -15.42
C ARG A 148 -11.94 3.91 -16.32
N TYR A 149 -10.77 4.27 -15.80
CA TYR A 149 -9.72 4.95 -16.56
C TYR A 149 -9.07 4.02 -17.60
N LYS A 150 -8.71 2.80 -17.17
CA LYS A 150 -8.05 1.81 -18.03
C LYS A 150 -8.87 1.39 -19.25
N GLN A 151 -10.20 1.35 -19.13
CA GLN A 151 -11.09 1.01 -20.25
C GLN A 151 -11.05 2.04 -21.38
N LEU A 152 -10.68 3.29 -21.09
CA LEU A 152 -10.63 4.38 -22.06
C LEU A 152 -9.28 4.44 -22.80
N LEU A 153 -8.25 3.77 -22.27
CA LEU A 153 -6.96 3.64 -22.93
C LEU A 153 -7.09 2.59 -24.04
N VAL A 154 -7.48 3.06 -25.21
CA VAL A 154 -7.51 2.28 -26.45
C VAL A 154 -6.42 2.81 -27.37
N GLU A 155 -5.85 1.94 -28.20
CA GLU A 155 -4.89 2.35 -29.23
C GLU A 155 -5.47 3.47 -30.10
N GLY A 156 -4.67 4.51 -30.36
CA GLY A 156 -5.09 5.66 -31.15
C GLY A 156 -6.00 6.63 -30.40
N ALA A 157 -6.31 6.40 -29.12
CA ALA A 157 -7.07 7.35 -28.32
C ALA A 157 -6.26 8.63 -28.06
N GLN A 158 -6.93 9.78 -28.19
CA GLN A 158 -6.33 11.08 -27.95
C GLN A 158 -6.21 11.37 -26.45
N ARG A 159 -5.00 11.72 -25.97
CA ARG A 159 -4.81 12.26 -24.62
C ARG A 159 -5.10 13.76 -24.59
N PHE A 160 -5.44 14.28 -23.42
CA PHE A 160 -5.77 15.69 -23.21
C PHE A 160 -4.92 16.34 -22.13
N ASN A 161 -4.48 17.58 -22.38
CA ASN A 161 -3.82 18.46 -21.41
C ASN A 161 -4.85 19.14 -20.48
N LEU A 162 -4.37 19.94 -19.52
CA LEU A 162 -5.23 20.67 -18.58
C LEU A 162 -6.15 21.69 -19.27
N ASP A 163 -5.65 22.34 -20.32
CA ASP A 163 -6.39 23.33 -21.11
C ASP A 163 -7.42 22.69 -22.05
N GLY A 164 -7.42 21.36 -22.17
CA GLY A 164 -8.28 20.63 -23.11
C GLY A 164 -7.69 20.45 -24.50
N SER A 165 -6.48 20.95 -24.76
CA SER A 165 -5.75 20.70 -26.01
C SER A 165 -5.41 19.21 -26.18
N PRO A 166 -5.48 18.67 -27.41
CA PRO A 166 -5.03 17.30 -27.69
C PRO A 166 -3.52 17.19 -27.46
N ALA A 167 -3.12 16.09 -26.82
CA ALA A 167 -1.73 15.74 -26.53
C ALA A 167 -1.26 14.55 -27.40
N THR A 168 -0.46 13.65 -26.86
CA THR A 168 0.01 12.45 -27.55
C THR A 168 -1.12 11.42 -27.70
N LEU A 169 -1.09 10.62 -28.78
CA LEU A 169 -1.96 9.46 -28.95
C LEU A 169 -1.49 8.30 -28.06
N VAL A 170 -2.42 7.43 -27.66
CA VAL A 170 -2.11 6.20 -26.93
C VAL A 170 -1.55 5.15 -27.89
N THR A 171 -0.36 4.64 -27.61
CA THR A 171 0.28 3.56 -28.38
C THR A 171 -0.18 2.18 -27.89
N GLN A 172 -0.03 1.13 -28.72
CA GLN A 172 -0.40 -0.25 -28.36
C GLN A 172 0.25 -0.73 -27.06
N GLU A 173 1.52 -0.37 -26.82
CA GLU A 173 2.27 -0.78 -25.64
C GLU A 173 1.73 -0.18 -24.34
N GLU A 174 1.12 1.00 -24.42
CA GLU A 174 0.53 1.71 -23.28
C GLU A 174 -0.87 1.20 -22.93
N VAL A 175 -1.52 0.47 -23.85
CA VAL A 175 -2.85 -0.08 -23.62
C VAL A 175 -2.75 -1.17 -22.56
N PRO A 176 -3.48 -1.05 -21.43
CA PRO A 176 -3.45 -2.08 -20.40
C PRO A 176 -4.03 -3.38 -20.95
N PRO A 177 -3.46 -4.55 -20.60
CA PRO A 177 -3.99 -5.82 -21.05
C PRO A 177 -5.43 -5.98 -20.59
N LYS A 178 -6.32 -6.33 -21.53
CA LYS A 178 -7.73 -6.61 -21.24
C LYS A 178 -7.79 -7.86 -20.37
N THR A 179 -8.01 -7.66 -19.07
CA THR A 179 -8.14 -8.77 -18.11
C THR A 179 -9.61 -8.95 -17.73
N ASP A 180 -10.15 -10.15 -17.93
CA ASP A 180 -11.53 -10.50 -17.56
C ASP A 180 -11.80 -10.47 -16.05
N LYS A 181 -10.77 -10.26 -15.23
CA LYS A 181 -10.89 -10.26 -13.76
C LYS A 181 -11.86 -9.18 -13.27
N PHE A 182 -11.98 -8.06 -13.99
CA PHE A 182 -12.79 -6.91 -13.57
C PHE A 182 -14.21 -6.90 -14.13
N SER A 183 -14.49 -7.65 -15.20
CA SER A 183 -15.85 -7.74 -15.76
C SER A 183 -16.82 -8.47 -14.81
N LYS A 184 -16.31 -9.32 -13.92
CA LYS A 184 -17.07 -10.11 -12.94
C LYS A 184 -17.47 -9.34 -11.67
N LEU A 185 -16.79 -8.24 -11.34
CA LEU A 185 -17.05 -7.47 -10.10
C LEU A 185 -18.23 -6.49 -10.21
N LYS A 186 -18.82 -6.32 -11.41
CA LYS A 186 -19.84 -5.32 -11.73
C LYS A 186 -21.21 -5.91 -12.09
N LYS A 187 -21.45 -7.17 -11.72
CA LYS A 187 -22.74 -7.85 -11.85
C LYS A 187 -23.30 -8.18 -10.47
N SER A 188 -23.61 -7.17 -9.67
CA SER A 188 -24.40 -7.27 -8.43
C SER A 188 -25.00 -5.91 -8.13
#